data_AF-A0A0V0TGB7-F1
#
_entry.id   AF-A0A0V0TGB7-F1
#
_cell.length_a   1.000
_cell.length_b   1.000
_cell.length_c   1.000
_cell.angle_alpha   90.00
_cell.angle_beta   90.00
_cell.angle_gamma   90.00
#
_symmetry.space_group_name_H-M   'P 1'
#
loop_
_entity.id
_entity.type
_entity.pdbx_description
1 polymer ?
#
loop_
_entity_poly.entity_id
_entity_poly.type
_entity_poly.pdbx_seq_one_letter_code
_entity_poly.pdbx_strand_id
1 'polypeptide(L)'
;LVCCFVNMECKDSAHQEREADNKSLNALECLQNAYSSSSDEQSDDGIEQKQVEKGSFQNISLHFSKSKGTLVKRNLAPELPYENNSKVVHVVDLKKELQHNASYDEIFLPLQGPSNPFKSAKQQMLRNTLTGFVEPAHINDFNFENERRTFESYGYAKDPTADVPSDRIIGDVESAAKYNGLTAFESGKRLKETEEKREKLKNYDSSDVQNFTGPWAPYVGEQRISAPDAETMLEIEEMNRKRKKIIKMQKSEMHEPERSLLHISDTVDYQGRTFMCAPHDEGVNLRADAVPERCYIPKKLIHTWTGHKKGVQVIRWFPSSAHMLLSGSLDCRIKLWEVYRGRRCIRTYMGHRMAVRDLSFNNSGTQFLSTSYDRTIKLWDTETGQCKERFTPGKVAYCVKFNPDDDKQDLFICGMQDKKAVQYDLRSGEIVQEYDRHLGAVNTVTFFDKNRRFCTTSDDKSMRIWEWGIPVDTKLIQDPGMYSMPAWLACQAMDNRVVIFQVVDDKIRFCRKKCFRGHIVAGYACSVDFSSDISYLLSGDSDGKIFLWDWKTRRIVARWKAHDGVCMSVLWHPHESSKVASCGWDGTIKFWD
;
A
#
# COMPACT_ATOMS: atom_id res chain seq x y z
N LEU A 1 -2.81 40.36 -55.51
CA LEU A 1 -3.53 39.88 -56.72
C LEU A 1 -3.29 38.38 -56.82
N VAL A 2 -4.36 37.57 -56.76
CA VAL A 2 -4.43 36.10 -57.03
C VAL A 2 -3.56 35.24 -56.07
N CYS A 3 -4.05 34.43 -55.10
CA CYS A 3 -5.19 33.48 -54.93
C CYS A 3 -5.06 32.11 -55.62
N CYS A 4 -5.78 31.11 -55.05
CA CYS A 4 -5.93 29.70 -55.45
C CYS A 4 -4.73 28.79 -55.04
N PHE A 5 -4.82 27.82 -54.12
CA PHE A 5 -5.91 26.94 -53.64
C PHE A 5 -6.48 26.01 -54.74
N VAL A 6 -6.08 24.73 -54.71
CA VAL A 6 -6.87 23.57 -55.19
C VAL A 6 -6.59 22.36 -54.27
N ASN A 7 -7.62 22.03 -53.49
CA ASN A 7 -7.86 20.72 -52.87
C ASN A 7 -8.34 19.70 -53.91
N MET A 8 -8.08 18.40 -53.67
CA MET A 8 -8.99 17.25 -53.86
C MET A 8 -8.26 16.01 -53.30
N GLU A 9 -8.70 15.29 -52.26
CA GLU A 9 -10.00 14.70 -51.84
C GLU A 9 -10.41 13.39 -52.57
N CYS A 10 -11.18 12.57 -51.82
CA CYS A 10 -11.80 11.28 -52.16
C CYS A 10 -10.84 10.05 -52.20
N LYS A 11 -11.18 8.87 -51.64
CA LYS A 11 -12.46 8.41 -51.06
C LYS A 11 -12.27 7.30 -50.00
N ASP A 12 -12.91 7.49 -48.85
CA ASP A 12 -13.95 6.64 -48.25
C ASP A 12 -13.89 5.11 -48.37
N SER A 13 -13.94 4.44 -47.21
CA SER A 13 -15.22 3.89 -46.76
C SER A 13 -15.27 3.76 -45.24
N ALA A 14 -16.37 4.24 -44.65
CA ALA A 14 -16.67 4.13 -43.23
C ALA A 14 -17.70 3.03 -42.99
N HIS A 15 -17.65 2.40 -41.81
CA HIS A 15 -18.86 1.95 -41.14
C HIS A 15 -18.75 2.24 -39.64
N GLN A 16 -19.40 3.32 -39.22
CA GLN A 16 -19.88 3.46 -37.85
C GLN A 16 -21.11 2.56 -37.67
N GLU A 17 -21.32 2.03 -36.46
CA GLU A 17 -22.38 2.53 -35.59
C GLU A 17 -22.21 2.05 -34.13
N ARG A 18 -22.41 3.02 -33.22
CA ARG A 18 -23.08 2.91 -31.90
C ARG A 18 -22.58 1.87 -30.88
N GLU A 19 -21.94 2.38 -29.83
CA GLU A 19 -22.53 2.44 -28.47
C GLU A 19 -21.56 3.15 -27.51
N ALA A 20 -21.98 4.33 -27.03
CA ALA A 20 -21.35 5.00 -25.91
C ALA A 20 -22.46 5.34 -24.91
N ASP A 21 -22.48 4.64 -23.77
CA ASP A 21 -23.01 5.11 -22.49
C ASP A 21 -22.70 4.09 -21.37
N ASN A 22 -22.78 4.52 -20.11
CA ASN A 22 -22.76 3.70 -18.88
C ASN A 22 -21.47 2.93 -18.49
N LYS A 23 -20.36 3.64 -18.18
CA LYS A 23 -19.32 3.13 -17.24
C LYS A 23 -18.73 4.21 -16.32
N SER A 24 -19.51 4.68 -15.35
CA SER A 24 -19.03 5.53 -14.23
C SER A 24 -19.73 5.27 -12.89
N LEU A 25 -20.19 4.03 -12.65
CA LEU A 25 -20.69 3.55 -11.36
C LEU A 25 -20.17 2.12 -11.13
N ASN A 26 -19.02 1.98 -10.46
CA ASN A 26 -18.54 0.78 -9.76
C ASN A 26 -17.14 1.02 -9.17
N ALA A 27 -17.07 1.76 -8.06
CA ALA A 27 -15.82 2.01 -7.32
C ALA A 27 -16.03 2.20 -5.80
N LEU A 28 -17.20 1.84 -5.26
CA LEU A 28 -17.59 2.13 -3.87
C LEU A 28 -18.32 0.99 -3.13
N GLU A 29 -18.24 -0.24 -3.64
CA GLU A 29 -18.71 -1.46 -2.94
C GLU A 29 -17.57 -2.48 -2.81
N CYS A 30 -16.68 -2.28 -1.83
CA CYS A 30 -15.75 -3.31 -1.34
C CYS A 30 -15.08 -2.91 -0.01
N LEU A 31 -15.86 -2.47 1.00
CA LEU A 31 -15.31 -2.16 2.33
C LEU A 31 -16.29 -2.37 3.50
N GLN A 32 -17.28 -3.27 3.35
CA GLN A 32 -18.30 -3.48 4.39
C GLN A 32 -18.76 -4.95 4.49
N ASN A 33 -17.79 -5.87 4.60
CA ASN A 33 -18.05 -7.26 5.03
C ASN A 33 -16.83 -7.85 5.76
N ALA A 34 -16.68 -7.46 7.04
CA ALA A 34 -15.85 -8.17 8.01
C ALA A 34 -16.49 -8.02 9.40
N TYR A 35 -16.55 -9.13 10.15
CA TYR A 35 -17.02 -9.25 11.53
C TYR A 35 -18.53 -9.14 11.80
N SER A 36 -19.22 -10.27 11.62
CA SER A 36 -20.44 -10.60 12.37
C SER A 36 -20.64 -12.12 12.54
N SER A 37 -19.92 -12.74 13.49
CA SER A 37 -20.39 -13.95 14.20
C SER A 37 -19.49 -14.39 15.36
N SER A 38 -19.94 -14.13 16.59
CA SER A 38 -19.89 -15.10 17.69
C SER A 38 -20.80 -14.61 18.82
N SER A 39 -21.81 -15.39 19.15
CA SER A 39 -22.59 -15.26 20.38
C SER A 39 -21.69 -15.48 21.60
N ASP A 40 -22.06 -14.92 22.76
CA ASP A 40 -22.57 -15.73 23.88
C ASP A 40 -23.05 -14.84 25.05
N GLU A 41 -23.78 -15.46 25.97
CA GLU A 41 -24.57 -14.85 27.03
C GLU A 41 -23.74 -14.50 28.29
N GLN A 42 -24.21 -13.53 29.10
CA GLN A 42 -24.48 -13.63 30.55
C GLN A 42 -24.28 -12.32 31.37
N SER A 43 -25.33 -11.99 32.13
CA SER A 43 -25.43 -11.39 33.49
C SER A 43 -24.53 -10.25 34.02
N ASP A 44 -25.22 -9.44 34.83
CA ASP A 44 -24.82 -8.73 36.06
C ASP A 44 -24.26 -7.29 36.05
N ASP A 45 -25.06 -6.43 36.69
CA ASP A 45 -24.76 -5.49 37.78
C ASP A 45 -23.67 -4.42 37.69
N GLY A 46 -24.06 -3.24 38.21
CA GLY A 46 -23.29 -2.64 39.30
C GLY A 46 -22.51 -1.35 39.01
N ILE A 47 -23.17 -0.22 39.30
CA ILE A 47 -22.63 0.92 40.08
C ILE A 47 -21.14 1.30 39.89
N GLU A 48 -20.87 2.51 39.39
CA GLU A 48 -20.13 3.48 40.21
C GLU A 48 -20.42 4.95 39.82
N GLN A 49 -20.58 5.80 40.85
CA GLN A 49 -20.75 7.24 40.72
C GLN A 49 -19.41 7.95 40.96
N LYS A 50 -19.19 9.12 40.35
CA LYS A 50 -18.38 10.19 40.96
C LYS A 50 -18.83 11.59 40.53
N GLN A 51 -19.06 12.44 41.52
CA GLN A 51 -19.48 13.83 41.40
C GLN A 51 -18.27 14.77 41.40
N VAL A 52 -18.27 15.78 40.51
CA VAL A 52 -17.52 17.08 40.56
C VAL A 52 -18.28 18.03 39.61
N GLU A 53 -18.71 19.26 39.92
CA GLU A 53 -18.90 19.99 41.20
C GLU A 53 -20.00 21.09 40.98
N LYS A 54 -20.12 22.10 41.84
CA LYS A 54 -20.94 23.31 41.58
C LYS A 54 -20.31 24.60 42.12
N GLY A 55 -20.33 25.66 41.30
CA GLY A 55 -20.25 27.07 41.73
C GLY A 55 -20.06 28.02 40.54
N SER A 56 -20.47 29.30 40.56
CA SER A 56 -21.44 30.00 41.43
C SER A 56 -21.62 31.45 40.95
N PHE A 57 -22.84 31.89 40.57
CA PHE A 57 -23.23 33.32 40.50
C PHE A 57 -24.77 33.39 40.69
N GLN A 58 -25.26 33.80 41.86
CA GLN A 58 -25.59 35.18 42.27
C GLN A 58 -26.87 35.76 41.63
N ASN A 59 -27.91 35.87 42.45
CA ASN A 59 -29.16 36.57 42.15
C ASN A 59 -29.05 38.06 42.51
N ILE A 60 -29.57 38.96 41.67
CA ILE A 60 -30.13 40.25 42.11
C ILE A 60 -31.48 40.47 41.41
N SER A 61 -32.48 40.85 42.20
CA SER A 61 -33.89 41.02 41.84
C SER A 61 -34.22 42.43 41.34
N LEU A 62 -35.26 42.59 40.50
CA LEU A 62 -36.01 43.86 40.41
C LEU A 62 -37.54 43.64 40.32
N HIS A 63 -38.20 44.05 41.40
CA HIS A 63 -39.53 44.67 41.55
C HIS A 63 -40.76 44.22 40.72
N PHE A 64 -41.77 43.76 41.46
CA PHE A 64 -43.17 43.71 41.05
C PHE A 64 -43.85 45.07 41.28
N SER A 65 -44.53 45.62 40.27
CA SER A 65 -45.54 46.67 40.44
C SER A 65 -46.93 46.09 40.20
N LYS A 66 -47.77 46.07 41.24
CA LYS A 66 -49.18 45.66 41.10
C LYS A 66 -50.03 46.87 40.70
N SER A 67 -50.53 46.88 39.47
CA SER A 67 -51.76 47.60 39.13
C SER A 67 -52.88 46.61 38.77
N LYS A 68 -54.09 46.95 39.20
CA LYS A 68 -55.34 46.19 38.99
C LYS A 68 -55.73 46.31 37.50
N GLY A 69 -56.31 45.34 36.81
CA GLY A 69 -56.65 43.96 37.19
C GLY A 69 -57.92 43.51 36.46
N THR A 70 -57.82 42.47 35.63
CA THR A 70 -58.99 41.75 35.09
C THR A 70 -58.66 40.25 35.08
N LEU A 71 -59.44 39.46 35.82
CA LEU A 71 -59.32 38.00 35.85
C LEU A 71 -59.87 37.39 34.56
N VAL A 72 -59.05 37.33 33.52
CA VAL A 72 -59.35 36.45 32.38
C VAL A 72 -59.05 35.02 32.81
N LYS A 73 -60.11 34.21 32.93
CA LYS A 73 -60.07 32.79 33.26
C LYS A 73 -59.25 32.06 32.17
N ARG A 74 -58.02 31.65 32.51
CA ARG A 74 -57.19 30.84 31.59
C ARG A 74 -57.78 29.43 31.53
N ASN A 75 -58.63 29.17 30.52
CA ASN A 75 -59.02 27.82 30.17
C ASN A 75 -57.76 27.09 29.65
N LEU A 76 -57.28 26.08 30.38
CA LEU A 76 -56.09 25.28 30.02
C LEU A 76 -56.37 24.18 28.98
N ALA A 77 -57.54 24.23 28.34
CA ALA A 77 -57.89 23.40 27.19
C ALA A 77 -58.51 24.30 26.11
N PRO A 78 -58.17 24.13 24.82
CA PRO A 78 -58.92 24.76 23.76
C PRO A 78 -60.36 24.22 23.76
N GLU A 79 -61.33 25.09 23.54
CA GLU A 79 -62.71 24.66 23.30
C GLU A 79 -62.75 23.94 21.95
N LEU A 80 -63.09 22.65 21.97
CA LEU A 80 -63.32 21.85 20.77
C LEU A 80 -64.74 22.13 20.26
N PRO A 81 -64.93 22.78 19.10
CA PRO A 81 -66.25 22.95 18.51
C PRO A 81 -66.78 21.59 18.03
N TYR A 82 -67.63 20.97 18.85
CA TYR A 82 -68.39 19.76 18.50
C TYR A 82 -69.60 20.13 17.61
N GLU A 83 -69.35 20.65 16.41
CA GLU A 83 -70.35 20.71 15.33
C GLU A 83 -69.78 20.16 14.02
N ASN A 84 -70.34 19.04 13.56
CA ASN A 84 -70.09 18.48 12.23
C ASN A 84 -70.80 19.31 11.15
N ASN A 85 -70.36 20.55 10.92
CA ASN A 85 -70.75 21.34 9.76
C ASN A 85 -69.83 21.04 8.56
N SER A 86 -70.19 19.99 7.83
CA SER A 86 -69.44 19.41 6.70
C SER A 86 -69.48 20.25 5.42
N LYS A 87 -69.03 21.52 5.49
CA LYS A 87 -68.92 22.44 4.34
C LYS A 87 -67.68 23.33 4.26
N VAL A 88 -66.65 23.13 5.10
CA VAL A 88 -65.32 23.70 4.86
C VAL A 88 -64.35 22.56 4.61
N VAL A 89 -64.05 22.31 3.33
CA VAL A 89 -63.10 21.28 2.93
C VAL A 89 -61.70 21.85 3.08
N HIS A 90 -60.97 21.38 4.09
CA HIS A 90 -59.55 21.69 4.23
C HIS A 90 -58.76 21.16 3.03
N VAL A 91 -58.19 22.06 2.23
CA VAL A 91 -57.16 21.71 1.24
C VAL A 91 -55.81 21.60 1.94
N VAL A 92 -55.60 20.52 2.70
CA VAL A 92 -54.24 20.13 3.14
C VAL A 92 -53.61 19.29 2.04
N ASP A 93 -53.34 19.90 0.89
CA ASP A 93 -52.79 19.16 -0.25
C ASP A 93 -51.26 19.02 -0.14
N LEU A 94 -50.83 17.84 0.27
CA LEU A 94 -49.43 17.43 0.22
C LEU A 94 -48.87 17.43 -1.22
N LYS A 95 -49.74 17.50 -2.24
CA LYS A 95 -49.36 17.47 -3.67
C LYS A 95 -49.17 18.85 -4.31
N LYS A 96 -49.36 19.95 -3.58
CA LYS A 96 -49.15 21.35 -4.03
C LYS A 96 -50.02 21.84 -5.21
N GLU A 97 -50.86 21.01 -5.82
CA GLU A 97 -51.68 21.36 -6.99
C GLU A 97 -53.18 21.30 -6.68
N LEU A 98 -53.86 22.44 -6.84
CA LEU A 98 -55.30 22.58 -6.63
C LEU A 98 -56.10 22.18 -7.88
N GLN A 99 -57.06 21.26 -7.73
CA GLN A 99 -57.96 20.83 -8.81
C GLN A 99 -59.21 21.72 -8.99
N HIS A 100 -59.41 22.70 -8.10
CA HIS A 100 -60.50 23.66 -8.17
C HIS A 100 -60.03 25.02 -7.63
N ASN A 101 -60.70 26.10 -8.03
CA ASN A 101 -60.43 27.44 -7.53
C ASN A 101 -61.10 27.62 -6.17
N ALA A 102 -60.36 27.38 -5.08
CA ALA A 102 -60.81 27.64 -3.71
C ALA A 102 -60.76 29.13 -3.37
N SER A 103 -61.53 29.55 -2.37
CA SER A 103 -61.57 30.94 -1.86
C SER A 103 -60.30 31.29 -1.08
N TYR A 104 -60.00 32.59 -0.96
CA TYR A 104 -58.88 33.09 -0.13
C TYR A 104 -59.00 32.59 1.32
N ASP A 105 -60.20 32.67 1.88
CA ASP A 105 -60.54 32.22 3.25
C ASP A 105 -60.48 30.69 3.43
N GLU A 106 -60.34 29.92 2.34
CA GLU A 106 -60.21 28.45 2.38
C GLU A 106 -58.74 28.01 2.23
N ILE A 107 -57.93 28.77 1.48
CA ILE A 107 -56.52 28.46 1.19
C ILE A 107 -55.59 28.97 2.31
N PHE A 108 -55.78 30.20 2.80
CA PHE A 108 -54.81 30.88 3.67
C PHE A 108 -55.12 30.77 5.17
N LEU A 109 -55.94 29.80 5.58
CA LEU A 109 -56.23 29.55 6.99
C LEU A 109 -54.95 29.11 7.75
N PRO A 110 -54.66 29.70 8.93
CA PRO A 110 -53.50 29.30 9.72
C PRO A 110 -53.66 27.87 10.25
N LEU A 111 -52.58 27.10 10.17
CA LEU A 111 -52.52 25.75 10.77
C LEU A 111 -52.77 25.83 12.28
N GLN A 112 -53.76 25.08 12.75
CA GLN A 112 -54.14 25.06 14.16
C GLN A 112 -53.21 24.16 14.99
N GLY A 113 -52.94 24.58 16.24
CA GLY A 113 -52.14 23.83 17.21
C GLY A 113 -50.75 24.42 17.47
N PRO A 114 -50.00 23.88 18.45
CA PRO A 114 -48.66 24.36 18.79
C PRO A 114 -47.62 23.95 17.74
N SER A 115 -46.69 24.85 17.43
CA SER A 115 -45.54 24.54 16.57
C SER A 115 -44.65 23.47 17.21
N ASN A 116 -44.20 22.49 16.43
CA ASN A 116 -43.38 21.40 16.93
C ASN A 116 -41.98 21.91 17.36
N PRO A 117 -41.61 21.84 18.67
CA PRO A 117 -40.36 22.39 19.18
C PRO A 117 -39.14 21.51 18.88
N PHE A 118 -39.34 20.25 18.47
CA PHE A 118 -38.26 19.31 18.16
C PHE A 118 -37.72 19.46 16.72
N LYS A 119 -38.35 20.28 15.89
CA LYS A 119 -37.83 20.63 14.56
C LYS A 119 -36.76 21.72 14.70
N SER A 120 -35.57 21.47 14.17
CA SER A 120 -34.56 22.52 13.98
C SER A 120 -35.12 23.66 13.12
N ALA A 121 -34.58 24.88 13.21
CA ALA A 121 -34.99 26.01 12.35
C ALA A 121 -35.03 25.62 10.85
N LYS A 122 -34.00 24.90 10.36
CA LYS A 122 -33.95 24.36 8.99
C LYS A 122 -35.06 23.36 8.65
N GLN A 123 -35.72 22.75 9.63
CA GLN A 123 -36.85 21.81 9.51
C GLN A 123 -38.22 22.47 9.74
N GLN A 124 -38.24 23.66 10.34
CA GLN A 124 -39.44 24.50 10.44
C GLN A 124 -39.67 25.32 9.17
N MET A 125 -38.59 25.71 8.47
CA MET A 125 -38.65 26.37 7.16
C MET A 125 -39.32 25.50 6.10
N LEU A 126 -40.18 26.12 5.28
CA LEU A 126 -40.68 25.54 4.04
C LEU A 126 -39.48 25.32 3.08
N ARG A 127 -39.36 24.11 2.52
CA ARG A 127 -38.27 23.81 1.58
C ARG A 127 -38.68 22.80 0.52
N ASN A 128 -38.07 22.93 -0.65
CA ASN A 128 -38.22 22.01 -1.78
C ASN A 128 -36.93 21.20 -1.98
N THR A 129 -35.77 21.77 -1.63
CA THR A 129 -34.45 21.13 -1.64
C THR A 129 -33.89 21.05 -0.21
N LEU A 130 -32.71 20.45 -0.04
CA LEU A 130 -32.05 20.33 1.27
C LEU A 130 -31.66 21.69 1.88
N THR A 131 -31.36 22.69 1.03
CA THR A 131 -30.87 24.01 1.43
C THR A 131 -31.97 25.06 1.57
N GLY A 132 -33.09 24.93 0.85
CA GLY A 132 -34.19 25.90 0.92
C GLY A 132 -35.36 25.59 -0.02
N PHE A 133 -36.21 26.59 -0.24
CA PHE A 133 -37.22 26.55 -1.28
C PHE A 133 -36.63 27.06 -2.59
N VAL A 134 -36.90 26.36 -3.70
CA VAL A 134 -36.45 26.73 -5.04
C VAL A 134 -37.64 26.51 -5.96
N GLU A 135 -38.01 27.56 -6.68
CA GLU A 135 -39.10 27.62 -7.64
C GLU A 135 -38.65 28.39 -8.90
N PRO A 136 -39.24 28.10 -10.08
CA PRO A 136 -38.96 28.87 -11.29
C PRO A 136 -39.64 30.25 -11.22
N ALA A 137 -38.85 31.31 -11.11
CA ALA A 137 -39.33 32.69 -11.16
C ALA A 137 -39.23 33.28 -12.57
N HIS A 138 -40.24 34.02 -13.00
CA HIS A 138 -40.29 34.71 -14.28
C HIS A 138 -40.10 36.23 -14.09
N ILE A 139 -38.83 36.64 -13.92
CA ILE A 139 -38.43 38.05 -13.78
C ILE A 139 -37.98 38.57 -15.15
N ASN A 140 -38.22 39.85 -15.45
CA ASN A 140 -37.67 40.50 -16.65
C ASN A 140 -36.13 40.56 -16.55
N ASP A 141 -35.43 39.97 -17.54
CA ASP A 141 -33.96 39.93 -17.63
C ASP A 141 -33.30 41.28 -17.36
N PHE A 142 -33.86 42.36 -17.91
CA PHE A 142 -33.31 43.71 -17.72
C PHE A 142 -33.38 44.15 -16.26
N ASN A 143 -34.50 43.91 -15.57
CA ASN A 143 -34.67 44.31 -14.17
C ASN A 143 -33.76 43.48 -13.26
N PHE A 144 -33.66 42.17 -13.50
CA PHE A 144 -32.78 41.28 -12.76
C PHE A 144 -31.31 41.70 -12.89
N GLU A 145 -30.82 41.92 -14.11
CA GLU A 145 -29.43 42.31 -14.34
C GLU A 145 -29.15 43.76 -13.89
N ASN A 146 -30.15 44.66 -13.90
CA ASN A 146 -30.01 46.01 -13.36
C ASN A 146 -29.78 45.99 -11.84
N GLU A 147 -30.66 45.32 -11.08
CA GLU A 147 -30.54 45.20 -9.63
C GLU A 147 -29.28 44.43 -9.24
N ARG A 148 -28.95 43.34 -9.95
CA ARG A 148 -27.71 42.58 -9.74
C ARG A 148 -26.46 43.44 -9.93
N ARG A 149 -26.37 44.22 -11.02
CA ARG A 149 -25.23 45.13 -11.25
C ARG A 149 -25.19 46.27 -10.25
N THR A 150 -26.35 46.75 -9.79
CA THR A 150 -26.45 47.77 -8.73
C THR A 150 -25.84 47.22 -7.43
N PHE A 151 -26.14 45.96 -7.09
CA PHE A 151 -25.51 45.27 -5.96
C PHE A 151 -24.00 45.06 -6.15
N GLU A 152 -23.55 44.57 -7.31
CA GLU A 152 -22.13 44.34 -7.60
C GLU A 152 -21.29 45.65 -7.65
N SER A 153 -21.90 46.79 -7.98
CA SER A 153 -21.18 48.08 -8.13
C SER A 153 -21.33 49.05 -6.95
N TYR A 154 -22.48 49.07 -6.27
CA TYR A 154 -22.76 49.99 -5.16
C TYR A 154 -23.07 49.29 -3.83
N GLY A 155 -23.22 47.97 -3.81
CA GLY A 155 -23.46 47.18 -2.60
C GLY A 155 -24.92 47.11 -2.13
N TYR A 156 -25.87 47.62 -2.91
CA TYR A 156 -27.32 47.58 -2.60
C TYR A 156 -28.17 47.23 -3.81
N ALA A 157 -29.37 46.70 -3.56
CA ALA A 157 -30.40 46.41 -4.56
C ALA A 157 -31.78 46.36 -3.89
N LYS A 158 -32.85 46.35 -4.67
CA LYS A 158 -34.21 46.07 -4.17
C LYS A 158 -34.37 44.61 -3.76
N ASP A 159 -35.19 44.37 -2.75
CA ASP A 159 -35.51 43.03 -2.25
C ASP A 159 -36.40 42.29 -3.28
N PRO A 160 -35.96 41.16 -3.87
CA PRO A 160 -36.77 40.40 -4.83
C PRO A 160 -37.85 39.51 -4.16
N THR A 161 -37.99 39.56 -2.84
CA THR A 161 -38.92 38.71 -2.08
C THR A 161 -40.38 39.13 -2.29
N ALA A 162 -41.24 38.21 -2.77
CA ALA A 162 -42.63 38.51 -3.13
C ALA A 162 -43.53 38.96 -1.96
N ASP A 163 -43.29 38.45 -0.74
CA ASP A 163 -44.09 38.76 0.45
C ASP A 163 -43.73 40.10 1.13
N VAL A 164 -42.73 40.82 0.59
CA VAL A 164 -42.15 42.02 1.19
C VAL A 164 -42.52 43.25 0.34
N PRO A 165 -42.73 44.44 0.95
CA PRO A 165 -42.97 45.67 0.18
C PRO A 165 -41.86 45.93 -0.85
N SER A 166 -42.26 46.13 -2.11
CA SER A 166 -41.37 46.19 -3.29
C SER A 166 -40.30 47.28 -3.28
N ASP A 167 -40.45 48.29 -2.42
CA ASP A 167 -39.51 49.41 -2.29
C ASP A 167 -38.45 49.19 -1.19
N ARG A 168 -38.43 48.01 -0.56
CA ARG A 168 -37.40 47.66 0.42
C ARG A 168 -36.05 47.46 -0.28
N ILE A 169 -35.03 48.14 0.21
CA ILE A 169 -33.64 48.00 -0.23
C ILE A 169 -32.89 47.05 0.72
N ILE A 170 -32.05 46.19 0.16
CA ILE A 170 -31.16 45.24 0.83
C ILE A 170 -29.70 45.50 0.46
N GLY A 171 -28.78 45.10 1.34
CA GLY A 171 -27.34 45.41 1.22
C GLY A 171 -26.94 46.62 2.06
N ASP A 172 -26.07 47.49 1.52
CA ASP A 172 -25.66 48.73 2.17
C ASP A 172 -26.74 49.82 2.00
N VAL A 173 -27.63 49.90 2.98
CA VAL A 173 -28.73 50.89 3.02
C VAL A 173 -28.19 52.33 3.17
N GLU A 174 -26.99 52.53 3.71
CA GLU A 174 -26.41 53.87 3.80
C GLU A 174 -25.93 54.37 2.43
N SER A 175 -25.28 53.52 1.64
CA SER A 175 -24.90 53.88 0.27
C SER A 175 -26.14 54.06 -0.61
N ALA A 176 -27.19 53.25 -0.43
CA ALA A 176 -28.48 53.46 -1.08
C ALA A 176 -29.07 54.84 -0.79
N ALA A 177 -29.02 55.30 0.47
CA ALA A 177 -29.48 56.64 0.85
C ALA A 177 -28.56 57.75 0.29
N LYS A 178 -27.24 57.56 0.28
CA LYS A 178 -26.26 58.52 -0.28
C LYS A 178 -26.45 58.71 -1.79
N TYR A 179 -26.86 57.68 -2.51
CA TYR A 179 -27.08 57.70 -3.97
C TYR A 179 -28.57 57.78 -4.37
N ASN A 180 -29.50 57.98 -3.43
CA ASN A 180 -30.96 57.99 -3.66
C ASN A 180 -31.50 56.79 -4.45
N GLY A 181 -30.94 55.59 -4.22
CA GLY A 181 -31.38 54.35 -4.87
C GLY A 181 -31.06 54.24 -6.37
N LEU A 182 -30.08 55.01 -6.87
CA LEU A 182 -29.67 54.99 -8.28
C LEU A 182 -29.27 53.58 -8.77
N THR A 183 -29.83 53.16 -9.90
CA THR A 183 -29.47 51.86 -10.49
C THR A 183 -28.24 51.92 -11.41
N ALA A 184 -27.61 50.78 -11.68
CA ALA A 184 -26.36 50.70 -12.46
C ALA A 184 -26.48 51.18 -13.92
N PHE A 185 -27.68 51.11 -14.52
CA PHE A 185 -27.93 51.62 -15.87
C PHE A 185 -28.39 53.09 -15.92
N GLU A 186 -28.71 53.71 -14.78
CA GLU A 186 -29.11 55.11 -14.73
C GLU A 186 -27.89 56.06 -14.75
N SER A 187 -27.93 57.06 -15.63
CA SER A 187 -26.92 58.12 -15.74
C SER A 187 -27.07 59.18 -14.65
N GLY A 188 -27.11 58.75 -13.39
CA GLY A 188 -27.25 59.62 -12.24
C GLY A 188 -26.07 60.56 -12.01
N LYS A 189 -26.27 61.49 -11.08
CA LYS A 189 -25.16 62.18 -10.42
C LYS A 189 -24.41 61.17 -9.53
N ARG A 190 -23.54 60.34 -10.14
CA ARG A 190 -22.28 60.01 -9.46
C ARG A 190 -21.70 61.33 -8.96
N LEU A 191 -21.32 61.39 -7.70
CA LEU A 191 -20.68 62.57 -7.11
C LEU A 191 -19.35 62.79 -7.83
N LYS A 192 -19.39 63.56 -8.93
CA LYS A 192 -18.22 63.94 -9.75
C LYS A 192 -17.18 64.73 -8.96
N GLU A 193 -17.54 65.13 -7.74
CA GLU A 193 -16.73 65.89 -6.79
C GLU A 193 -15.97 65.01 -5.79
N THR A 194 -16.27 63.70 -5.67
CA THR A 194 -15.65 62.81 -4.66
C THR A 194 -14.85 61.63 -5.21
N GLU A 195 -15.02 61.26 -6.49
CA GLU A 195 -14.22 60.20 -7.13
C GLU A 195 -13.39 60.75 -8.29
N GLU A 196 -12.11 61.04 -8.01
CA GLU A 196 -11.14 61.39 -9.04
C GLU A 196 -10.94 60.22 -10.01
N LYS A 197 -11.10 60.49 -11.31
CA LYS A 197 -10.90 59.46 -12.34
C LYS A 197 -9.41 59.09 -12.42
N ARG A 198 -9.08 57.85 -12.04
CA ARG A 198 -7.72 57.30 -12.19
C ARG A 198 -7.17 57.55 -13.59
N GLU A 199 -6.04 58.25 -13.66
CA GLU A 199 -5.40 58.61 -14.92
C GLU A 199 -4.80 57.39 -15.62
N LYS A 200 -4.74 57.45 -16.96
CA LYS A 200 -4.20 56.37 -17.81
C LYS A 200 -3.16 56.94 -18.77
N LEU A 201 -2.14 56.14 -19.08
CA LEU A 201 -1.12 56.45 -20.09
C LEU A 201 -1.68 56.22 -21.50
N LYS A 202 -2.55 57.14 -21.94
CA LYS A 202 -3.29 57.05 -23.21
C LYS A 202 -2.47 57.62 -24.37
N ASN A 203 -2.10 56.77 -25.30
CA ASN A 203 -1.70 57.16 -26.64
C ASN A 203 -2.64 56.46 -27.64
N TYR A 204 -3.37 57.27 -28.42
CA TYR A 204 -4.32 56.79 -29.45
C TYR A 204 -3.79 56.96 -30.87
N ASP A 205 -2.59 57.49 -31.07
CA ASP A 205 -1.97 57.57 -32.39
C ASP A 205 -1.41 56.20 -32.79
N SER A 206 -2.08 55.56 -33.75
CA SER A 206 -1.70 54.24 -34.26
C SER A 206 -0.45 54.26 -35.16
N SER A 207 0.11 55.42 -35.47
CA SER A 207 1.38 55.54 -36.18
C SER A 207 2.61 55.32 -35.28
N ASP A 208 2.48 55.52 -33.96
CA ASP A 208 3.52 55.21 -32.98
C ASP A 208 3.49 53.71 -32.63
N VAL A 209 4.22 52.93 -33.43
CA VAL A 209 4.33 51.46 -33.30
C VAL A 209 4.85 51.01 -31.93
N GLN A 210 5.58 51.84 -31.18
CA GLN A 210 6.18 51.46 -29.90
C GLN A 210 5.36 51.89 -28.69
N ASN A 211 4.71 53.06 -28.74
CA ASN A 211 3.98 53.61 -27.59
C ASN A 211 2.46 53.68 -27.78
N PHE A 212 1.87 53.17 -28.86
CA PHE A 212 0.41 53.08 -28.99
C PHE A 212 -0.17 52.17 -27.89
N THR A 213 -1.05 52.72 -27.04
CA THR A 213 -1.69 51.98 -25.95
C THR A 213 -3.19 51.79 -26.14
N GLY A 214 -3.86 52.70 -26.84
CA GLY A 214 -5.28 52.60 -27.18
C GLY A 214 -6.18 52.32 -25.96
N PRO A 215 -7.17 51.41 -26.07
CA PRO A 215 -7.97 50.94 -24.95
C PRO A 215 -7.19 50.21 -23.83
N TRP A 216 -6.02 49.65 -24.15
CA TRP A 216 -5.15 48.89 -23.24
C TRP A 216 -4.19 49.77 -22.42
N ALA A 217 -4.37 51.09 -22.45
CA ALA A 217 -3.64 52.05 -21.62
C ALA A 217 -3.69 51.67 -20.12
N PRO A 218 -2.54 51.34 -19.49
CA PRO A 218 -2.47 51.07 -18.07
C PRO A 218 -2.71 52.36 -17.27
N TYR A 219 -3.06 52.20 -15.99
CA TYR A 219 -3.20 53.35 -15.09
C TYR A 219 -1.83 53.92 -14.71
N VAL A 220 -1.78 55.23 -14.49
CA VAL A 220 -0.59 55.88 -13.93
C VAL A 220 -0.35 55.32 -12.52
N GLY A 221 0.87 54.84 -12.26
CA GLY A 221 1.24 54.18 -11.00
C GLY A 221 0.91 52.68 -10.90
N GLU A 222 0.38 52.05 -11.95
CA GLU A 222 0.08 50.61 -11.95
C GLU A 222 1.35 49.75 -12.11
N GLN A 223 1.74 49.03 -11.06
CA GLN A 223 2.85 48.08 -11.11
C GLN A 223 2.39 46.74 -11.69
N ARG A 224 2.99 46.32 -12.82
CA ARG A 224 2.65 45.05 -13.50
C ARG A 224 3.15 43.79 -12.79
N ILE A 225 4.15 43.92 -11.91
CA ILE A 225 4.78 42.82 -11.19
C ILE A 225 4.68 43.11 -9.70
N SER A 226 3.80 42.40 -9.00
CA SER A 226 3.75 42.36 -7.54
C SER A 226 4.74 41.31 -7.04
N ALA A 227 5.96 41.75 -6.71
CA ALA A 227 6.89 40.92 -5.95
C ALA A 227 6.46 40.88 -4.46
N PRO A 228 6.52 39.72 -3.79
CA PRO A 228 6.29 39.63 -2.35
C PRO A 228 7.40 40.34 -1.57
N ASP A 229 7.06 40.89 -0.39
CA ASP A 229 8.01 41.57 0.49
C ASP A 229 9.12 40.63 0.96
N ALA A 230 10.29 41.18 1.27
CA ALA A 230 11.50 40.40 1.58
C ALA A 230 11.30 39.37 2.71
N GLU A 231 10.50 39.70 3.73
CA GLU A 231 10.15 38.77 4.82
C GLU A 231 9.30 37.60 4.30
N THR A 232 8.21 37.89 3.58
CA THR A 232 7.33 36.85 3.00
C THR A 232 8.06 35.98 1.96
N MET A 233 9.04 36.53 1.25
CA MET A 233 9.91 35.77 0.35
C MET A 233 10.76 34.74 1.12
N LEU A 234 11.34 35.13 2.26
CA LEU A 234 12.09 34.21 3.13
C LEU A 234 11.20 33.10 3.71
N GLU A 235 9.96 33.40 4.09
CA GLU A 235 8.97 32.40 4.52
C GLU A 235 8.64 31.39 3.40
N ILE A 236 8.41 31.88 2.17
CA ILE A 236 8.18 31.04 0.98
C ILE A 236 9.39 30.15 0.71
N GLU A 237 10.61 30.68 0.82
CA GLU A 237 11.83 29.88 0.72
C GLU A 237 11.95 28.84 1.84
N GLU A 238 11.54 29.15 3.07
CA GLU A 238 11.58 28.19 4.17
C GLU A 238 10.55 27.08 3.99
N MET A 239 9.32 27.40 3.56
CA MET A 239 8.31 26.42 3.15
C MET A 239 8.81 25.53 2.01
N ASN A 240 9.44 26.11 1.00
CA ASN A 240 10.03 25.35 -0.11
C ASN A 240 11.21 24.49 0.34
N ARG A 241 12.04 24.95 1.29
CA ARG A 241 13.09 24.14 1.93
C ARG A 241 12.49 22.98 2.72
N LYS A 242 11.40 23.19 3.48
CA LYS A 242 10.65 22.14 4.21
C LYS A 242 10.10 21.09 3.24
N ARG A 243 9.41 21.50 2.17
CA ARG A 243 8.92 20.61 1.09
C ARG A 243 10.04 19.81 0.43
N LYS A 244 11.14 20.47 0.03
CA LYS A 244 12.32 19.80 -0.56
C LYS A 244 12.98 18.81 0.40
N LYS A 245 13.04 19.11 1.71
CA LYS A 245 13.54 18.16 2.73
C LYS A 245 12.68 16.90 2.82
N ILE A 246 11.35 17.02 2.82
CA ILE A 246 10.43 15.87 2.85
C ILE A 246 10.65 14.98 1.62
N ILE A 247 10.67 15.57 0.42
CA ILE A 247 10.93 14.83 -0.83
C ILE A 247 12.32 14.18 -0.81
N LYS A 248 13.35 14.87 -0.31
CA LYS A 248 14.70 14.32 -0.18
C LYS A 248 14.74 13.16 0.81
N MET A 249 14.06 13.25 1.96
CA MET A 249 13.98 12.16 2.95
C MET A 249 13.26 10.92 2.39
N GLN A 250 12.21 11.11 1.58
CA GLN A 250 11.52 10.00 0.89
C GLN A 250 12.41 9.33 -0.16
N LYS A 251 13.25 10.11 -0.86
CA LYS A 251 14.10 9.62 -1.96
C LYS A 251 15.49 9.15 -1.52
N SER A 252 16.02 9.63 -0.40
CA SER A 252 17.26 9.15 0.17
C SER A 252 17.02 7.76 0.75
N GLU A 253 17.51 6.73 0.06
CA GLU A 253 17.64 5.41 0.65
C GLU A 253 18.60 5.49 1.83
N MET A 254 18.04 5.60 3.04
CA MET A 254 18.81 5.53 4.28
C MET A 254 19.44 4.14 4.35
N HIS A 255 20.74 4.07 4.06
CA HIS A 255 21.53 2.87 4.23
C HIS A 255 21.90 2.75 5.71
N GLU A 256 21.39 1.71 6.38
CA GLU A 256 21.83 1.41 7.74
C GLU A 256 23.33 1.06 7.71
N PRO A 257 24.13 1.54 8.69
CA PRO A 257 25.53 1.17 8.77
C PRO A 257 25.64 -0.34 8.97
N GLU A 258 26.37 -0.98 8.06
CA GLU A 258 26.64 -2.42 8.11
C GLU A 258 27.48 -2.72 9.34
N ARG A 259 26.97 -3.61 10.19
CA ARG A 259 27.61 -4.01 11.43
C ARG A 259 27.35 -5.47 11.72
N SER A 260 28.30 -6.13 12.35
CA SER A 260 28.09 -7.46 12.89
C SER A 260 28.42 -7.50 14.37
N LEU A 261 27.63 -8.27 15.11
CA LEU A 261 27.81 -8.53 16.53
C LEU A 261 28.23 -9.99 16.69
N LEU A 262 29.47 -10.20 17.14
CA LEU A 262 29.92 -11.49 17.64
C LEU A 262 29.36 -11.68 19.06
N HIS A 263 28.83 -12.86 19.38
CA HIS A 263 28.31 -13.18 20.72
C HIS A 263 29.21 -14.12 21.51
N ILE A 264 30.20 -14.74 20.86
CA ILE A 264 31.24 -15.53 21.51
C ILE A 264 32.34 -14.58 21.99
N SER A 265 32.88 -14.85 23.18
CA SER A 265 34.02 -14.11 23.77
C SER A 265 35.26 -14.16 22.90
N ASP A 266 35.56 -15.35 22.39
CA ASP A 266 36.81 -15.68 21.71
C ASP A 266 36.53 -16.05 20.25
N THR A 267 37.24 -15.41 19.31
CA THR A 267 37.13 -15.67 17.86
C THR A 267 37.89 -16.91 17.41
N VAL A 268 38.91 -17.28 18.18
CA VAL A 268 39.86 -18.36 17.90
C VAL A 268 39.93 -19.32 19.07
N ASP A 269 40.16 -20.61 18.77
CA ASP A 269 40.39 -21.64 19.76
C ASP A 269 41.85 -21.65 20.28
N TYR A 270 42.14 -22.59 21.17
CA TYR A 270 43.47 -22.78 21.76
C TYR A 270 44.56 -23.17 20.74
N GLN A 271 44.20 -23.54 19.51
CA GLN A 271 45.12 -23.82 18.40
C GLN A 271 45.23 -22.63 17.42
N GLY A 272 44.60 -21.50 17.73
CA GLY A 272 44.53 -20.33 16.85
C GLY A 272 43.59 -20.50 15.65
N ARG A 273 42.75 -21.55 15.62
CA ARG A 273 41.79 -21.81 14.55
C ARG A 273 40.52 -21.02 14.78
N THR A 274 39.95 -20.46 13.74
CA THR A 274 38.64 -19.81 13.80
C THR A 274 37.53 -20.84 13.97
N PHE A 275 36.35 -20.38 14.42
CA PHE A 275 35.14 -21.21 14.55
C PHE A 275 34.69 -21.88 13.24
N MET A 276 35.26 -21.50 12.10
CA MET A 276 35.01 -22.04 10.76
C MET A 276 35.67 -23.41 10.50
N CYS A 277 36.68 -23.76 11.30
CA CYS A 277 37.34 -25.05 11.19
C CYS A 277 36.44 -26.15 11.79
N ALA A 278 36.09 -27.14 10.97
CA ALA A 278 35.25 -28.24 11.40
C ALA A 278 35.84 -28.94 12.66
N PRO A 279 35.05 -29.11 13.73
CA PRO A 279 35.49 -29.78 14.94
C PRO A 279 35.89 -31.23 14.65
N HIS A 280 37.00 -31.67 15.26
CA HIS A 280 37.51 -33.05 15.12
C HIS A 280 37.21 -33.91 16.36
N ASP A 281 36.72 -33.31 17.44
CA ASP A 281 36.46 -33.97 18.73
C ASP A 281 35.09 -34.68 18.77
N GLU A 282 34.37 -34.66 17.65
CA GLU A 282 33.01 -35.19 17.52
C GLU A 282 33.04 -36.60 16.92
N GLY A 283 32.18 -37.49 17.42
CA GLY A 283 32.15 -38.90 17.02
C GLY A 283 31.67 -39.18 15.59
N VAL A 284 31.60 -38.16 14.73
CA VAL A 284 31.20 -38.22 13.33
C VAL A 284 32.25 -37.48 12.49
N ASN A 285 32.70 -38.08 11.39
CA ASN A 285 33.64 -37.44 10.48
C ASN A 285 32.94 -36.35 9.66
N LEU A 286 33.15 -35.07 10.01
CA LEU A 286 32.58 -33.92 9.30
C LEU A 286 33.39 -33.50 8.06
N ARG A 287 33.88 -34.47 7.28
CA ARG A 287 34.59 -34.23 6.01
C ARG A 287 33.68 -34.55 4.84
N ALA A 288 33.83 -33.81 3.73
CA ALA A 288 33.00 -33.93 2.53
C ALA A 288 32.75 -35.37 2.06
N ASP A 289 33.78 -36.24 2.13
CA ASP A 289 33.73 -37.62 1.64
C ASP A 289 32.93 -38.58 2.56
N ALA A 290 32.64 -38.17 3.80
CA ALA A 290 31.94 -38.99 4.79
C ALA A 290 30.42 -38.83 4.65
N VAL A 291 29.84 -39.61 3.74
CA VAL A 291 28.38 -39.76 3.58
C VAL A 291 27.91 -40.98 4.41
N PRO A 292 26.84 -40.87 5.22
CA PRO A 292 26.33 -42.01 5.99
C PRO A 292 25.75 -43.10 5.07
N GLU A 293 26.12 -44.36 5.30
CA GLU A 293 25.68 -45.51 4.48
C GLU A 293 24.15 -45.67 4.43
N ARG A 294 23.47 -45.24 5.48
CA ARG A 294 22.02 -45.39 5.63
C ARG A 294 21.47 -44.27 6.50
N CYS A 295 20.37 -43.68 6.04
CA CYS A 295 19.62 -42.70 6.81
C CYS A 295 18.47 -43.34 7.63
N TYR A 296 18.08 -42.66 8.70
CA TYR A 296 17.02 -43.01 9.65
C TYR A 296 16.11 -41.79 9.88
N ILE A 297 14.87 -42.05 10.29
CA ILE A 297 13.86 -41.00 10.47
C ILE A 297 14.02 -40.36 11.86
N PRO A 298 14.14 -39.03 11.96
CA PRO A 298 14.21 -38.34 13.25
C PRO A 298 12.93 -38.50 14.07
N LYS A 299 13.05 -38.54 15.40
CA LYS A 299 11.94 -38.78 16.34
C LYS A 299 11.85 -37.78 17.48
N LYS A 300 12.92 -37.07 17.79
CA LYS A 300 13.06 -36.19 18.96
C LYS A 300 13.56 -34.82 18.53
N LEU A 301 13.10 -33.79 19.23
CA LEU A 301 13.65 -32.45 19.16
C LEU A 301 14.87 -32.39 20.08
N ILE A 302 16.06 -32.13 19.54
CA ILE A 302 17.30 -31.99 20.34
C ILE A 302 17.55 -30.54 20.77
N HIS A 303 17.17 -29.57 19.93
CA HIS A 303 17.42 -28.16 20.21
C HIS A 303 16.44 -27.23 19.50
N THR A 304 16.19 -26.06 20.10
CA THR A 304 15.49 -24.95 19.48
C THR A 304 16.34 -23.69 19.60
N TRP A 305 16.90 -23.23 18.49
CA TRP A 305 17.55 -21.93 18.44
C TRP A 305 16.50 -20.83 18.44
N THR A 306 16.53 -19.99 19.48
CA THR A 306 15.67 -18.82 19.63
C THR A 306 16.52 -17.55 19.54
N GLY A 307 15.98 -16.48 18.94
CA GLY A 307 16.65 -15.18 18.92
C GLY A 307 16.53 -14.37 17.63
N HIS A 308 15.79 -14.83 16.63
CA HIS A 308 15.18 -13.92 15.64
C HIS A 308 13.89 -13.34 16.21
N LYS A 309 13.57 -12.09 15.85
CA LYS A 309 12.35 -11.40 16.30
C LYS A 309 11.13 -11.64 15.39
N LYS A 310 11.36 -12.19 14.21
CA LYS A 310 10.34 -12.52 13.20
C LYS A 310 10.69 -13.85 12.54
N GLY A 311 9.76 -14.37 11.76
CA GLY A 311 9.91 -15.60 10.98
C GLY A 311 11.23 -15.72 10.23
N VAL A 312 11.83 -16.91 10.29
CA VAL A 312 13.03 -17.27 9.53
C VAL A 312 12.59 -17.78 8.17
N GLN A 313 13.19 -17.24 7.10
CA GLN A 313 12.83 -17.52 5.71
C GLN A 313 13.67 -18.64 5.10
N VAL A 314 14.95 -18.68 5.43
CA VAL A 314 15.92 -19.58 4.83
C VAL A 314 16.94 -20.02 5.87
N ILE A 315 17.34 -21.29 5.77
CA ILE A 315 18.53 -21.85 6.40
C ILE A 315 19.48 -22.29 5.29
N ARG A 316 20.79 -22.26 5.53
CA ARG A 316 21.79 -23.05 4.80
C ARG A 316 22.79 -23.68 5.76
N TRP A 317 23.18 -24.93 5.51
CA TRP A 317 24.34 -25.54 6.14
C TRP A 317 25.63 -24.86 5.70
N PHE A 318 26.63 -24.88 6.57
CA PHE A 318 28.00 -24.58 6.22
C PHE A 318 28.53 -25.63 5.22
N PRO A 319 29.20 -25.23 4.12
CA PRO A 319 29.66 -26.16 3.09
C PRO A 319 30.72 -27.14 3.62
N SER A 320 30.90 -28.25 2.91
CA SER A 320 31.85 -29.35 3.19
C SER A 320 31.68 -30.13 4.50
N SER A 321 31.13 -29.53 5.57
CA SER A 321 31.16 -30.10 6.93
C SER A 321 29.89 -29.90 7.77
N ALA A 322 29.01 -28.96 7.42
CA ALA A 322 27.73 -28.68 8.09
C ALA A 322 27.75 -28.43 9.62
N HIS A 323 28.92 -28.25 10.23
CA HIS A 323 29.11 -27.96 11.67
C HIS A 323 28.48 -26.62 12.13
N MET A 324 28.13 -25.76 11.18
CA MET A 324 27.52 -24.46 11.37
C MET A 324 26.30 -24.28 10.46
N LEU A 325 25.39 -23.40 10.88
CA LEU A 325 24.10 -23.17 10.25
C LEU A 325 23.86 -21.66 10.12
N LEU A 326 23.58 -21.19 8.90
CA LEU A 326 23.29 -19.78 8.60
C LEU A 326 21.78 -19.60 8.41
N SER A 327 21.19 -18.57 9.01
CA SER A 327 19.75 -18.28 8.91
C SER A 327 19.45 -16.84 8.52
N GLY A 328 18.52 -16.67 7.59
CA GLY A 328 18.01 -15.37 7.13
C GLY A 328 16.57 -15.15 7.58
N SER A 329 16.28 -14.00 8.18
CA SER A 329 14.96 -13.70 8.77
C SER A 329 14.30 -12.45 8.21
N LEU A 330 12.98 -12.41 8.38
CA LEU A 330 12.13 -11.23 8.19
C LEU A 330 12.48 -10.06 9.12
N ASP A 331 13.30 -10.27 10.17
CA ASP A 331 13.78 -9.22 11.08
C ASP A 331 14.99 -8.42 10.55
N CYS A 332 15.30 -8.59 9.26
CA CYS A 332 16.40 -7.95 8.52
C CYS A 332 17.81 -8.37 9.01
N ARG A 333 17.90 -9.43 9.83
CA ARG A 333 19.15 -9.94 10.37
C ARG A 333 19.48 -11.30 9.78
N ILE A 334 20.77 -11.55 9.67
CA ILE A 334 21.33 -12.87 9.36
C ILE A 334 22.02 -13.35 10.63
N LYS A 335 21.84 -14.62 10.97
CA LYS A 335 22.52 -15.23 12.11
C LYS A 335 23.28 -16.47 11.71
N LEU A 336 24.38 -16.70 12.40
CA LEU A 336 25.24 -17.85 12.24
C LEU A 336 25.22 -18.62 13.56
N TRP A 337 24.92 -19.90 13.50
CA TRP A 337 24.69 -20.78 14.64
C TRP A 337 25.66 -21.96 14.61
N GLU A 338 26.09 -22.38 15.77
CA GLU A 338 26.83 -23.62 15.98
C GLU A 338 25.87 -24.81 16.10
N VAL A 339 26.25 -25.98 15.58
CA VAL A 339 25.37 -27.17 15.53
C VAL A 339 25.64 -28.16 16.66
N TYR A 340 26.92 -28.33 17.01
CA TYR A 340 27.36 -29.45 17.84
C TYR A 340 27.74 -29.08 19.27
N ARG A 341 28.68 -28.13 19.48
CA ARG A 341 29.24 -27.84 20.83
C ARG A 341 28.22 -27.19 21.78
N GLY A 342 28.17 -25.85 21.84
CA GLY A 342 27.29 -25.10 22.73
C GLY A 342 25.95 -24.74 22.12
N ARG A 343 25.77 -25.00 20.82
CA ARG A 343 24.57 -24.65 20.01
C ARG A 343 24.23 -23.16 20.07
N ARG A 344 25.26 -22.32 20.18
CA ARG A 344 25.13 -20.89 20.43
C ARG A 344 24.95 -20.12 19.12
N CYS A 345 24.38 -18.91 19.22
CA CYS A 345 24.52 -17.92 18.16
C CYS A 345 25.98 -17.46 18.15
N ILE A 346 26.70 -17.68 17.05
CA ILE A 346 28.09 -17.26 16.86
C ILE A 346 28.11 -15.76 16.57
N ARG A 347 27.40 -15.34 15.51
CA ARG A 347 27.44 -13.97 14.97
C ARG A 347 26.07 -13.55 14.43
N THR A 348 25.70 -12.28 14.64
CA THR A 348 24.58 -11.62 13.96
C THR A 348 25.12 -10.58 12.98
N TYR A 349 24.66 -10.60 11.74
CA TYR A 349 24.93 -9.58 10.72
C TYR A 349 23.71 -8.66 10.60
N MET A 350 23.96 -7.35 10.53
CA MET A 350 22.95 -6.31 10.40
C MET A 350 23.40 -5.31 9.33
N GLY A 351 22.46 -4.81 8.54
CA GLY A 351 22.75 -3.86 7.47
C GLY A 351 21.80 -3.97 6.27
N HIS A 352 21.01 -5.04 6.18
CA HIS A 352 19.84 -5.04 5.31
C HIS A 352 18.73 -4.19 5.94
N ARG A 353 18.08 -3.36 5.12
CA ARG A 353 16.98 -2.47 5.54
C ARG A 353 15.65 -3.22 5.60
N MET A 354 15.51 -4.26 4.79
CA MET A 354 14.29 -5.09 4.72
C MET A 354 14.63 -6.56 4.93
N ALA A 355 13.58 -7.37 5.03
CA ALA A 355 13.66 -8.81 5.23
C ALA A 355 14.65 -9.50 4.27
N VAL A 356 15.47 -10.39 4.80
CA VAL A 356 16.39 -11.23 4.01
C VAL A 356 15.58 -12.33 3.32
N ARG A 357 15.81 -12.54 2.02
CA ARG A 357 15.03 -13.49 1.22
C ARG A 357 15.73 -14.83 1.03
N ASP A 358 16.99 -14.82 0.60
CA ASP A 358 17.80 -16.01 0.34
C ASP A 358 19.26 -15.78 0.75
N LEU A 359 20.00 -16.87 0.95
CA LEU A 359 21.41 -16.88 1.38
C LEU A 359 22.18 -17.94 0.60
N SER A 360 23.45 -17.71 0.28
CA SER A 360 24.34 -18.75 -0.25
C SER A 360 25.76 -18.57 0.25
N PHE A 361 26.38 -19.66 0.70
CA PHE A 361 27.83 -19.73 0.90
C PHE A 361 28.57 -19.91 -0.44
N ASN A 362 29.84 -19.53 -0.47
CA ASN A 362 30.84 -20.02 -1.43
C ASN A 362 31.27 -21.47 -1.06
N ASN A 363 31.99 -22.18 -1.94
CA ASN A 363 32.38 -23.59 -1.65
C ASN A 363 33.25 -23.73 -0.39
N SER A 364 34.17 -22.79 -0.13
CA SER A 364 35.05 -22.83 1.05
C SER A 364 34.37 -22.38 2.36
N GLY A 365 33.18 -21.80 2.27
CA GLY A 365 32.43 -21.22 3.38
C GLY A 365 32.98 -19.89 3.93
N THR A 366 34.12 -19.39 3.46
CA THR A 366 34.75 -18.13 3.90
C THR A 366 33.95 -16.87 3.59
N GLN A 367 32.96 -16.97 2.70
CA GLN A 367 32.11 -15.85 2.30
C GLN A 367 30.68 -16.33 2.06
N PHE A 368 29.71 -15.43 2.25
CA PHE A 368 28.34 -15.69 1.84
C PHE A 368 27.69 -14.45 1.22
N LEU A 369 26.78 -14.70 0.29
CA LEU A 369 25.92 -13.69 -0.30
C LEU A 369 24.55 -13.72 0.38
N SER A 370 23.97 -12.54 0.54
CA SER A 370 22.61 -12.37 1.04
C SER A 370 21.78 -11.45 0.16
N THR A 371 20.54 -11.86 -0.11
CA THR A 371 19.54 -11.03 -0.81
C THR A 371 18.52 -10.48 0.16
N SER A 372 18.01 -9.28 -0.13
CA SER A 372 16.90 -8.69 0.63
C SER A 372 15.90 -8.00 -0.29
N TYR A 373 14.68 -7.85 0.22
CA TYR A 373 13.65 -7.00 -0.38
C TYR A 373 14.06 -5.52 -0.47
N ASP A 374 15.15 -5.10 0.16
CA ASP A 374 15.74 -3.76 0.02
C ASP A 374 16.45 -3.52 -1.32
N ARG A 375 16.42 -4.50 -2.24
CA ARG A 375 17.04 -4.46 -3.58
C ARG A 375 18.57 -4.43 -3.56
N THR A 376 19.18 -4.81 -2.44
CA THR A 376 20.62 -4.99 -2.33
C THR A 376 20.97 -6.48 -2.23
N ILE A 377 22.09 -6.84 -2.84
CA ILE A 377 22.80 -8.09 -2.60
C ILE A 377 24.09 -7.71 -1.88
N LYS A 378 24.45 -8.41 -0.81
CA LYS A 378 25.66 -8.10 -0.02
C LYS A 378 26.55 -9.33 0.08
N LEU A 379 27.84 -9.13 -0.14
CA LEU A 379 28.89 -10.11 0.10
C LEU A 379 29.43 -9.90 1.51
N TRP A 380 29.25 -10.90 2.36
CA TRP A 380 29.73 -10.90 3.74
C TRP A 380 30.89 -11.87 3.91
N ASP A 381 31.86 -11.43 4.68
CA ASP A 381 32.89 -12.29 5.25
C ASP A 381 32.34 -12.99 6.50
N THR A 382 32.48 -14.32 6.59
CA THR A 382 31.95 -15.11 7.71
C THR A 382 32.70 -14.94 9.02
N GLU A 383 34.01 -14.68 8.96
CA GLU A 383 34.88 -14.63 10.13
C GLU A 383 34.84 -13.23 10.74
N THR A 384 35.21 -12.24 9.93
CA THR A 384 35.30 -10.84 10.34
C THR A 384 33.93 -10.19 10.46
N GLY A 385 32.92 -10.73 9.76
CA GLY A 385 31.56 -10.17 9.70
C GLY A 385 31.49 -8.80 9.04
N GLN A 386 32.46 -8.46 8.20
CA GLN A 386 32.45 -7.25 7.38
C GLN A 386 31.65 -7.51 6.09
N CYS A 387 30.95 -6.48 5.64
CA CYS A 387 30.42 -6.44 4.28
C CYS A 387 31.59 -6.06 3.36
N LYS A 388 31.97 -6.96 2.45
CA LYS A 388 33.06 -6.74 1.48
C LYS A 388 32.60 -5.92 0.31
N GLU A 389 31.41 -6.25 -0.21
CA GLU A 389 30.86 -5.62 -1.40
C GLU A 389 29.33 -5.60 -1.34
N ARG A 390 28.74 -4.62 -2.04
CA ARG A 390 27.30 -4.45 -2.17
C ARG A 390 26.92 -4.19 -3.63
N PHE A 391 26.13 -5.10 -4.19
CA PHE A 391 25.52 -4.96 -5.50
C PHE A 391 24.13 -4.34 -5.36
N THR A 392 23.81 -3.34 -6.19
CA THR A 392 22.50 -2.66 -6.18
C THR A 392 21.84 -2.76 -7.56
N PRO A 393 21.24 -3.90 -7.93
CA PRO A 393 20.59 -4.13 -9.24
C PRO A 393 19.33 -3.29 -9.51
N GLY A 394 18.91 -2.42 -8.58
CA GLY A 394 17.70 -1.57 -8.72
C GLY A 394 16.35 -2.29 -8.62
N LYS A 395 16.34 -3.63 -8.65
CA LYS A 395 15.16 -4.51 -8.50
C LYS A 395 15.41 -5.52 -7.38
N VAL A 396 14.36 -6.19 -6.90
CA VAL A 396 14.52 -7.22 -5.85
C VAL A 396 15.13 -8.49 -6.44
N ALA A 397 16.13 -9.05 -5.75
CA ALA A 397 16.66 -10.39 -6.02
C ALA A 397 15.97 -11.41 -5.12
N TYR A 398 15.37 -12.46 -5.70
CA TYR A 398 14.65 -13.49 -4.96
C TYR A 398 15.54 -14.66 -4.52
N CYS A 399 16.49 -15.06 -5.35
CA CYS A 399 17.41 -16.16 -5.08
C CYS A 399 18.83 -15.76 -5.48
N VAL A 400 19.84 -16.24 -4.75
CA VAL A 400 21.26 -16.13 -5.14
C VAL A 400 21.94 -17.48 -4.95
N LYS A 401 22.83 -17.80 -5.88
CA LYS A 401 23.77 -18.91 -5.79
C LYS A 401 25.14 -18.47 -6.28
N PHE A 402 26.19 -18.80 -5.53
CA PHE A 402 27.54 -18.85 -6.10
C PHE A 402 27.59 -19.92 -7.20
N ASN A 403 28.51 -19.80 -8.14
CA ASN A 403 28.88 -20.93 -8.97
C ASN A 403 29.56 -22.00 -8.07
N PRO A 404 29.08 -23.25 -8.02
CA PRO A 404 29.69 -24.32 -7.21
C PRO A 404 30.94 -24.95 -7.84
N ASP A 405 31.44 -24.41 -8.95
CA ASP A 405 32.73 -24.76 -9.54
C ASP A 405 33.87 -23.98 -8.83
N ASP A 406 34.97 -24.65 -8.47
CA ASP A 406 36.05 -24.03 -7.68
C ASP A 406 36.81 -22.97 -8.49
N ASP A 407 37.01 -23.20 -9.79
CA ASP A 407 37.65 -22.26 -10.73
C ASP A 407 36.90 -20.92 -10.89
N LYS A 408 35.62 -20.87 -10.47
CA LYS A 408 34.68 -19.80 -10.83
C LYS A 408 33.93 -19.23 -9.61
N GLN A 409 34.48 -19.39 -8.40
CA GLN A 409 33.87 -18.88 -7.16
C GLN A 409 33.69 -17.34 -7.14
N ASP A 410 34.45 -16.61 -7.95
CA ASP A 410 34.28 -15.16 -8.15
C ASP A 410 32.98 -14.79 -8.87
N LEU A 411 32.26 -15.77 -9.44
CA LEU A 411 31.02 -15.54 -10.18
C LEU A 411 29.82 -16.07 -9.39
N PHE A 412 28.77 -15.25 -9.30
CA PHE A 412 27.48 -15.66 -8.75
C PHE A 412 26.34 -15.29 -9.68
N ILE A 413 25.21 -15.97 -9.51
CA ILE A 413 23.98 -15.72 -10.26
C ILE A 413 22.84 -15.37 -9.30
N CYS A 414 22.08 -14.34 -9.65
CA CYS A 414 20.88 -13.92 -8.93
C CYS A 414 19.63 -14.05 -9.81
N GLY A 415 18.55 -14.61 -9.24
CA GLY A 415 17.22 -14.60 -9.83
C GLY A 415 16.50 -13.30 -9.48
N MET A 416 16.19 -12.47 -10.47
CA MET A 416 15.60 -11.14 -10.26
C MET A 416 14.08 -11.15 -10.40
N GLN A 417 13.44 -10.18 -9.76
CA GLN A 417 12.04 -9.83 -10.01
C GLN A 417 11.81 -9.38 -11.47
N ASP A 418 12.83 -8.80 -12.11
CA ASP A 418 12.77 -8.24 -13.46
C ASP A 418 12.82 -9.31 -14.57
N LYS A 419 12.39 -10.55 -14.27
CA LYS A 419 12.40 -11.74 -15.14
C LYS A 419 13.79 -12.24 -15.54
N LYS A 420 14.81 -11.40 -15.46
CA LYS A 420 16.20 -11.79 -15.72
C LYS A 420 16.74 -12.68 -14.60
N ALA A 421 17.55 -13.66 -14.95
CA ALA A 421 18.64 -14.06 -14.07
C ALA A 421 19.88 -13.24 -14.48
N VAL A 422 20.67 -12.76 -13.50
CA VAL A 422 21.82 -11.89 -13.76
C VAL A 422 23.05 -12.50 -13.10
N GLN A 423 24.13 -12.60 -13.86
CA GLN A 423 25.43 -13.09 -13.42
C GLN A 423 26.34 -11.90 -13.14
N TYR A 424 26.93 -11.91 -11.96
CA TYR A 424 27.84 -10.88 -11.44
C TYR A 424 29.22 -11.46 -11.22
N ASP A 425 30.23 -10.60 -11.32
CA ASP A 425 31.61 -10.86 -10.89
C ASP A 425 31.90 -10.08 -9.60
N LEU A 426 32.39 -10.80 -8.57
CA LEU A 426 32.76 -10.29 -7.24
C LEU A 426 34.05 -9.46 -7.24
N ARG A 427 34.79 -9.43 -8.35
CA ARG A 427 36.04 -8.65 -8.46
C ARG A 427 35.81 -7.26 -9.05
N SER A 428 34.91 -7.17 -10.03
CA SER A 428 34.58 -5.92 -10.73
C SER A 428 33.33 -5.23 -10.20
N GLY A 429 32.40 -5.97 -9.59
CA GLY A 429 31.07 -5.47 -9.23
C GLY A 429 30.09 -5.40 -10.41
N GLU A 430 30.56 -5.74 -11.62
CA GLU A 430 29.82 -5.57 -12.87
C GLU A 430 28.94 -6.78 -13.22
N ILE A 431 27.97 -6.52 -14.09
CA ILE A 431 27.11 -7.55 -14.68
C ILE A 431 27.88 -8.20 -15.83
N VAL A 432 28.25 -9.48 -15.66
CA VAL A 432 28.92 -10.27 -16.69
C VAL A 432 27.93 -10.73 -17.76
N GLN A 433 26.75 -11.20 -17.34
CA GLN A 433 25.76 -11.75 -18.27
C GLN A 433 24.33 -11.60 -17.74
N GLU A 434 23.39 -11.30 -18.63
CA GLU A 434 21.95 -11.37 -18.35
C GLU A 434 21.32 -12.55 -19.11
N TYR A 435 20.39 -13.25 -18.46
CA TYR A 435 19.58 -14.34 -19.00
C TYR A 435 18.10 -13.89 -18.99
N ASP A 436 17.58 -13.45 -20.13
CA ASP A 436 16.39 -12.57 -20.21
C ASP A 436 15.09 -13.26 -20.64
N ARG A 437 15.11 -14.57 -20.91
CA ARG A 437 14.00 -15.28 -21.58
C ARG A 437 12.77 -15.57 -20.72
N HIS A 438 12.77 -15.28 -19.42
CA HIS A 438 11.58 -15.50 -18.59
C HIS A 438 10.49 -14.44 -18.78
N LEU A 439 9.25 -14.84 -18.54
CA LEU A 439 8.07 -13.97 -18.66
C LEU A 439 7.62 -13.41 -17.30
N GLY A 440 8.04 -14.03 -16.19
CA GLY A 440 7.77 -13.64 -14.81
C GLY A 440 9.04 -13.69 -13.95
N ALA A 441 8.93 -13.28 -12.68
CA ALA A 441 10.06 -13.26 -11.74
C ALA A 441 10.75 -14.63 -11.60
N VAL A 442 12.07 -14.63 -11.47
CA VAL A 442 12.86 -15.86 -11.26
C VAL A 442 12.85 -16.19 -9.76
N ASN A 443 12.29 -17.35 -9.42
CA ASN A 443 12.03 -17.77 -8.04
C ASN A 443 13.23 -18.51 -7.43
N THR A 444 13.80 -19.49 -8.14
CA THR A 444 15.01 -20.20 -7.69
C THR A 444 15.99 -20.46 -8.83
N VAL A 445 17.26 -20.61 -8.47
CA VAL A 445 18.35 -21.03 -9.36
C VAL A 445 19.04 -22.25 -8.75
N THR A 446 19.31 -23.27 -9.56
CA THR A 446 19.97 -24.51 -9.12
C THR A 446 20.93 -25.03 -10.18
N PHE A 447 22.15 -25.39 -9.77
CA PHE A 447 23.13 -26.00 -10.66
C PHE A 447 22.90 -27.51 -10.78
N PHE A 448 23.19 -28.06 -11.94
CA PHE A 448 23.15 -29.50 -12.20
C PHE A 448 24.19 -29.87 -13.28
N ASP A 449 24.36 -31.16 -13.58
CA ASP A 449 25.29 -31.63 -14.62
C ASP A 449 26.72 -31.11 -14.43
N LYS A 450 27.33 -31.49 -13.29
CA LYS A 450 28.70 -31.08 -12.87
C LYS A 450 28.94 -29.57 -13.00
N ASN A 451 27.94 -28.78 -12.61
CA ASN A 451 27.98 -27.30 -12.57
C ASN A 451 28.08 -26.61 -13.94
N ARG A 452 28.14 -27.36 -15.05
CA ARG A 452 28.14 -26.80 -16.43
C ARG A 452 26.83 -26.09 -16.75
N ARG A 453 25.71 -26.62 -16.24
CA ARG A 453 24.37 -26.13 -16.52
C ARG A 453 23.66 -25.70 -15.26
N PHE A 454 22.72 -24.78 -15.41
CA PHE A 454 21.84 -24.40 -14.32
C PHE A 454 20.39 -24.34 -14.79
N CYS A 455 19.52 -24.57 -13.83
CA CYS A 455 18.09 -24.63 -13.96
C CYS A 455 17.50 -23.47 -13.16
N THR A 456 16.66 -22.67 -13.81
CA THR A 456 15.94 -21.55 -13.21
C THR A 456 14.45 -21.82 -13.28
N THR A 457 13.75 -21.60 -12.18
CA THR A 457 12.28 -21.62 -12.16
C THR A 457 11.74 -20.20 -12.01
N SER A 458 10.57 -19.96 -12.57
CA SER A 458 9.95 -18.63 -12.58
C SER A 458 8.44 -18.70 -12.41
N ASP A 459 7.86 -17.55 -12.08
CA ASP A 459 6.44 -17.46 -11.76
C ASP A 459 5.50 -17.62 -12.98
N ASP A 460 6.07 -17.57 -14.20
CA ASP A 460 5.42 -17.95 -15.46
C ASP A 460 5.18 -19.47 -15.61
N LYS A 461 5.25 -20.23 -14.49
CA LYS A 461 5.07 -21.70 -14.40
C LYS A 461 6.07 -22.51 -15.22
N SER A 462 7.19 -21.90 -15.59
CA SER A 462 8.19 -22.52 -16.45
C SER A 462 9.48 -22.84 -15.71
N MET A 463 10.21 -23.77 -16.29
CA MET A 463 11.56 -24.13 -15.89
C MET A 463 12.45 -24.04 -17.13
N ARG A 464 13.45 -23.15 -17.07
CA ARG A 464 14.43 -22.93 -18.16
C ARG A 464 15.79 -23.47 -17.77
N ILE A 465 16.47 -24.04 -18.75
CA ILE A 465 17.75 -24.72 -18.59
C ILE A 465 18.80 -24.01 -19.45
N TRP A 466 19.87 -23.59 -18.82
CA TRP A 466 20.92 -22.76 -19.40
C TRP A 466 22.26 -23.47 -19.33
N GLU A 467 23.15 -23.17 -20.28
CA GLU A 467 24.58 -23.45 -20.10
C GLU A 467 25.24 -22.23 -19.47
N TRP A 468 26.22 -22.46 -18.60
CA TRP A 468 26.92 -21.38 -17.92
C TRP A 468 27.60 -20.42 -18.91
N GLY A 469 27.32 -19.12 -18.78
CA GLY A 469 27.85 -18.07 -19.65
C GLY A 469 27.14 -17.91 -21.00
N ILE A 470 26.08 -18.68 -21.30
CA ILE A 470 25.35 -18.58 -22.57
C ILE A 470 23.91 -18.10 -22.32
N PRO A 471 23.50 -16.90 -22.78
CA PRO A 471 22.20 -16.30 -22.48
C PRO A 471 21.01 -16.88 -23.25
N VAL A 472 21.15 -18.08 -23.83
CA VAL A 472 20.09 -18.77 -24.56
C VAL A 472 19.71 -20.03 -23.80
N ASP A 473 18.41 -20.23 -23.55
CA ASP A 473 17.91 -21.42 -22.91
C ASP A 473 17.99 -22.62 -23.86
N THR A 474 18.75 -23.63 -23.48
CA THR A 474 18.88 -24.90 -24.21
C THR A 474 17.58 -25.69 -24.23
N LYS A 475 16.75 -25.52 -23.20
CA LYS A 475 15.48 -26.22 -23.05
C LYS A 475 14.53 -25.47 -22.14
N LEU A 476 13.33 -25.26 -22.67
CA LEU A 476 12.15 -24.83 -21.94
C LEU A 476 11.32 -26.05 -21.51
N ILE A 477 10.83 -26.04 -20.27
CA ILE A 477 9.85 -26.99 -19.76
C ILE A 477 8.64 -26.20 -19.25
N GLN A 478 7.52 -26.37 -19.93
CA GLN A 478 6.21 -25.79 -19.62
C GLN A 478 5.13 -26.83 -19.94
N ASP A 479 4.23 -27.09 -19.00
CA ASP A 479 2.97 -27.82 -19.21
C ASP A 479 1.84 -26.97 -18.62
N PRO A 480 0.66 -26.85 -19.25
CA PRO A 480 -0.47 -26.07 -18.69
C PRO A 480 -0.94 -26.54 -17.30
N GLY A 481 -0.68 -27.80 -16.96
CA GLY A 481 -0.95 -28.38 -15.64
C GLY A 481 0.16 -28.21 -14.60
N MET A 482 1.29 -27.57 -14.94
CA MET A 482 2.32 -27.17 -13.98
C MET A 482 1.94 -25.86 -13.29
N TYR A 483 2.46 -25.68 -12.08
CA TYR A 483 2.34 -24.46 -11.27
C TYR A 483 3.72 -23.87 -11.00
N SER A 484 3.78 -22.67 -10.41
CA SER A 484 5.03 -22.05 -9.96
C SER A 484 5.79 -23.00 -9.01
N MET A 485 7.12 -23.08 -9.16
CA MET A 485 7.95 -24.11 -8.52
C MET A 485 9.22 -23.53 -7.87
N PRO A 486 9.23 -23.24 -6.56
CA PRO A 486 10.38 -22.65 -5.89
C PRO A 486 11.27 -23.68 -5.15
N ALA A 487 11.77 -24.74 -5.82
CA ALA A 487 12.70 -25.69 -5.21
C ALA A 487 13.63 -26.40 -6.24
N TRP A 488 14.35 -27.43 -5.78
CA TRP A 488 15.39 -28.22 -6.46
C TRP A 488 14.84 -29.09 -7.62
N LEU A 489 15.62 -30.05 -8.13
CA LEU A 489 15.16 -31.07 -9.09
C LEU A 489 13.97 -31.88 -8.51
N ALA A 490 13.84 -31.90 -7.18
CA ALA A 490 12.56 -32.05 -6.51
C ALA A 490 11.88 -30.68 -6.38
N CYS A 491 11.14 -30.28 -7.42
CA CYS A 491 10.38 -29.04 -7.45
C CYS A 491 9.14 -29.19 -6.58
N GLN A 492 9.00 -28.39 -5.52
CA GLN A 492 7.69 -28.21 -4.91
C GLN A 492 6.82 -27.39 -5.85
N ALA A 493 5.71 -27.95 -6.30
CA ALA A 493 4.70 -27.24 -7.06
C ALA A 493 3.63 -26.71 -6.10
N MET A 494 3.15 -25.49 -6.33
CA MET A 494 2.07 -24.89 -5.53
C MET A 494 0.70 -25.61 -5.65
N ASP A 495 0.60 -26.72 -6.39
CA ASP A 495 -0.57 -27.60 -6.44
C ASP A 495 -0.58 -28.68 -5.34
N ASN A 496 0.15 -28.44 -4.23
CA ASN A 496 0.30 -29.33 -3.08
C ASN A 496 1.03 -30.65 -3.42
N ARG A 497 2.04 -30.59 -4.30
CA ARG A 497 2.82 -31.75 -4.76
C ARG A 497 4.31 -31.45 -4.84
N VAL A 498 5.14 -32.44 -4.54
CA VAL A 498 6.54 -32.41 -4.96
C VAL A 498 6.65 -33.19 -6.27
N VAL A 499 7.12 -32.50 -7.30
CA VAL A 499 7.34 -32.95 -8.67
C VAL A 499 8.82 -33.24 -8.86
N ILE A 500 9.16 -34.42 -9.40
CA ILE A 500 10.55 -34.77 -9.68
C ILE A 500 10.86 -34.58 -11.16
N PHE A 501 11.93 -33.82 -11.43
CA PHE A 501 12.60 -33.74 -12.71
C PHE A 501 13.89 -34.56 -12.66
N GLN A 502 14.02 -35.55 -13.54
CA GLN A 502 15.20 -36.41 -13.60
C GLN A 502 16.07 -36.00 -14.79
N VAL A 503 17.37 -35.83 -14.55
CA VAL A 503 18.39 -35.77 -15.62
C VAL A 503 18.57 -37.20 -16.15
N VAL A 504 18.28 -37.43 -17.43
CA VAL A 504 18.49 -38.71 -18.12
C VAL A 504 19.10 -38.41 -19.47
N ASP A 505 20.31 -38.91 -19.74
CA ASP A 505 21.09 -38.69 -20.97
C ASP A 505 21.18 -37.20 -21.32
N ASP A 506 21.71 -36.40 -20.38
CA ASP A 506 21.84 -34.93 -20.40
C ASP A 506 20.52 -34.15 -20.60
N LYS A 507 19.38 -34.83 -20.64
CA LYS A 507 18.06 -34.25 -20.89
C LYS A 507 17.21 -34.36 -19.63
N ILE A 508 16.84 -33.21 -19.07
CA ILE A 508 15.86 -33.16 -17.98
C ILE A 508 14.49 -33.62 -18.50
N ARG A 509 13.88 -34.61 -17.84
CA ARG A 509 12.53 -35.11 -18.13
C ARG A 509 11.68 -35.11 -16.85
N PHE A 510 10.41 -34.74 -16.98
CA PHE A 510 9.43 -34.82 -15.90
C PHE A 510 9.15 -36.29 -15.54
N CYS A 511 9.47 -36.70 -14.31
CA CYS A 511 9.30 -38.06 -13.85
C CYS A 511 7.88 -38.30 -13.33
N ARG A 512 6.92 -38.50 -14.25
CA ARG A 512 5.50 -38.77 -13.95
C ARG A 512 5.25 -39.92 -12.94
N LYS A 513 6.22 -40.82 -12.73
CA LYS A 513 6.15 -41.92 -11.74
C LYS A 513 6.42 -41.46 -10.29
N LYS A 514 7.16 -40.38 -10.08
CA LYS A 514 7.54 -39.84 -8.77
C LYS A 514 6.89 -38.49 -8.53
N CYS A 515 5.70 -38.53 -7.93
CA CYS A 515 4.97 -37.37 -7.45
C CYS A 515 4.59 -37.61 -5.99
N PHE A 516 4.96 -36.70 -5.09
CA PHE A 516 4.69 -36.81 -3.66
C PHE A 516 3.54 -35.87 -3.30
N ARG A 517 2.60 -36.35 -2.47
CA ARG A 517 1.36 -35.64 -2.12
C ARG A 517 1.08 -35.75 -0.62
N GLY A 518 0.18 -34.92 -0.11
CA GLY A 518 -0.36 -34.98 1.25
C GLY A 518 0.12 -33.88 2.21
N HIS A 519 0.94 -32.95 1.71
CA HIS A 519 1.29 -31.68 2.34
C HIS A 519 0.53 -30.54 1.62
N ILE A 520 0.41 -29.37 2.24
CA ILE A 520 -0.34 -28.19 1.81
C ILE A 520 0.65 -27.00 1.75
N VAL A 521 1.02 -26.59 0.54
CA VAL A 521 2.01 -25.52 0.31
C VAL A 521 1.53 -24.52 -0.77
N ALA A 522 0.22 -24.47 -1.01
CA ALA A 522 -0.40 -23.45 -1.84
C ALA A 522 -0.03 -22.03 -1.35
N GLY A 523 0.66 -21.26 -2.21
CA GLY A 523 1.07 -19.88 -1.93
C GLY A 523 2.36 -19.71 -1.11
N TYR A 524 3.00 -20.79 -0.64
CA TYR A 524 4.26 -20.73 0.09
C TYR A 524 5.42 -21.34 -0.72
N ALA A 525 6.64 -20.90 -0.43
CA ALA A 525 7.85 -21.34 -1.09
C ALA A 525 8.72 -22.15 -0.13
N CYS A 526 8.22 -23.33 0.28
CA CYS A 526 8.94 -24.16 1.22
C CYS A 526 10.12 -24.87 0.53
N SER A 527 11.24 -25.04 1.24
CA SER A 527 12.36 -25.82 0.71
C SER A 527 12.07 -27.32 0.79
N VAL A 528 12.61 -28.03 -0.18
CA VAL A 528 12.61 -29.49 -0.27
C VAL A 528 14.06 -29.96 -0.25
N ASP A 529 14.33 -30.98 0.55
CA ASP A 529 15.66 -31.57 0.69
C ASP A 529 15.58 -33.11 0.68
N PHE A 530 16.71 -33.76 0.48
CA PHE A 530 16.87 -35.21 0.47
C PHE A 530 17.71 -35.68 1.65
N SER A 531 17.49 -36.91 2.11
CA SER A 531 18.50 -37.59 2.92
C SER A 531 19.75 -37.87 2.10
N SER A 532 20.91 -37.96 2.75
CA SER A 532 22.21 -38.10 2.08
C SER A 532 22.34 -39.37 1.22
N ASP A 533 21.60 -40.43 1.60
CA ASP A 533 21.48 -41.69 0.86
C ASP A 533 20.34 -41.68 -0.20
N ILE A 534 19.60 -40.57 -0.31
CA ILE A 534 18.42 -40.39 -1.18
C ILE A 534 17.29 -41.39 -0.85
N SER A 535 17.30 -42.01 0.34
CA SER A 535 16.20 -42.87 0.81
C SER A 535 14.93 -42.07 1.12
N TYR A 536 15.07 -40.82 1.56
CA TYR A 536 13.98 -39.98 2.04
C TYR A 536 13.95 -38.60 1.37
N LEU A 537 12.75 -38.08 1.22
CA LEU A 537 12.45 -36.73 0.74
C LEU A 537 11.75 -35.95 1.86
N LEU A 538 12.13 -34.70 2.06
CA LEU A 538 11.59 -33.82 3.11
C LEU A 538 10.95 -32.56 2.52
N SER A 539 9.88 -32.10 3.15
CA SER A 539 9.28 -30.79 2.88
C SER A 539 8.71 -30.19 4.16
N GLY A 540 8.75 -28.86 4.25
CA GLY A 540 7.87 -28.09 5.13
C GLY A 540 6.43 -28.03 4.62
N ASP A 541 5.56 -27.40 5.42
CA ASP A 541 4.11 -27.34 5.24
C ASP A 541 3.55 -26.00 5.73
N SER A 542 2.38 -25.57 5.23
CA SER A 542 1.68 -24.37 5.71
C SER A 542 1.35 -24.44 7.20
N ASP A 543 1.02 -25.64 7.70
CA ASP A 543 0.62 -25.87 9.09
C ASP A 543 1.82 -26.00 10.05
N GLY A 544 3.04 -25.70 9.58
CA GLY A 544 4.27 -25.87 10.36
C GLY A 544 4.69 -27.33 10.54
N LYS A 545 4.10 -28.26 9.79
CA LYS A 545 4.45 -29.69 9.80
C LYS A 545 5.69 -29.96 8.94
N ILE A 546 6.46 -30.97 9.29
CA ILE A 546 7.45 -31.59 8.40
C ILE A 546 6.83 -32.86 7.86
N PHE A 547 6.95 -33.06 6.54
CA PHE A 547 6.59 -34.29 5.86
C PHE A 547 7.84 -35.00 5.38
N LEU A 548 7.91 -36.31 5.64
CA LEU A 548 8.98 -37.18 5.22
C LEU A 548 8.40 -38.35 4.43
N TRP A 549 8.77 -38.44 3.14
CA TRP A 549 8.38 -39.54 2.25
C TRP A 549 9.55 -40.48 1.98
N ASP A 550 9.27 -41.76 1.82
CA ASP A 550 10.22 -42.73 1.27
C ASP A 550 10.29 -42.57 -0.26
N TRP A 551 11.51 -42.37 -0.77
CA TRP A 551 11.82 -42.14 -2.19
C TRP A 551 11.47 -43.31 -3.11
N LYS A 552 11.42 -44.54 -2.57
CA LYS A 552 11.13 -45.77 -3.29
C LYS A 552 9.63 -46.07 -3.30
N THR A 553 8.96 -46.09 -2.15
CA THR A 553 7.51 -46.38 -2.09
C THR A 553 6.63 -45.17 -2.39
N ARG A 554 7.13 -43.94 -2.21
CA ARG A 554 6.41 -42.65 -2.29
C ARG A 554 5.36 -42.44 -1.20
N ARG A 555 5.37 -43.26 -0.15
CA ARG A 555 4.47 -43.11 1.00
C ARG A 555 5.06 -42.13 2.00
N ILE A 556 4.18 -41.37 2.66
CA ILE A 556 4.55 -40.59 3.86
C ILE A 556 4.93 -41.62 4.94
N VAL A 557 6.17 -41.57 5.42
CA VAL A 557 6.65 -42.45 6.49
C VAL A 557 6.51 -41.78 7.85
N ALA A 558 6.76 -40.48 7.90
CA ALA A 558 6.58 -39.67 9.09
C ALA A 558 6.00 -38.29 8.74
N ARG A 559 5.19 -37.77 9.65
CA ARG A 559 4.76 -36.38 9.69
C ARG A 559 4.61 -35.95 11.14
N TRP A 560 5.11 -34.78 11.49
CA TRP A 560 4.96 -34.21 12.83
C TRP A 560 4.84 -32.69 12.75
N LYS A 561 4.20 -32.05 13.74
CA LYS A 561 4.18 -30.60 13.84
C LYS A 561 5.54 -30.14 14.37
N ALA A 562 6.27 -29.38 13.57
CA ALA A 562 7.58 -28.86 13.94
C ALA A 562 7.47 -27.43 14.47
N HIS A 563 6.78 -26.56 13.74
CA HIS A 563 6.65 -25.13 13.98
C HIS A 563 5.18 -24.74 14.22
N ASP A 564 4.95 -23.61 14.88
CA ASP A 564 3.59 -23.09 15.08
C ASP A 564 3.12 -22.18 13.93
N GLY A 565 4.06 -21.61 13.17
CA GLY A 565 3.81 -21.02 11.86
C GLY A 565 4.33 -21.89 10.72
N VAL A 566 4.12 -21.44 9.47
CA VAL A 566 4.58 -22.09 8.23
C VAL A 566 6.03 -22.55 8.35
N CYS A 567 6.31 -23.82 8.03
CA CYS A 567 7.67 -24.34 7.98
C CYS A 567 8.27 -24.05 6.60
N MET A 568 9.16 -23.06 6.51
CA MET A 568 9.68 -22.53 5.25
C MET A 568 10.89 -23.29 4.73
N SER A 569 11.79 -23.73 5.60
CA SER A 569 12.96 -24.47 5.16
C SER A 569 13.19 -25.68 6.05
N VAL A 570 13.44 -26.81 5.40
CA VAL A 570 13.85 -28.07 6.00
C VAL A 570 15.12 -28.50 5.29
N LEU A 571 16.13 -28.89 6.06
CA LEU A 571 17.40 -29.42 5.56
C LEU A 571 17.82 -30.67 6.31
N TRP A 572 18.29 -31.68 5.59
CA TRP A 572 18.94 -32.87 6.14
C TRP A 572 20.42 -32.60 6.42
N HIS A 573 20.99 -33.17 7.48
CA HIS A 573 22.41 -33.01 7.77
C HIS A 573 23.26 -33.93 6.88
N PRO A 574 24.19 -33.41 6.04
CA PRO A 574 24.85 -34.22 5.00
C PRO A 574 25.65 -35.41 5.54
N HIS A 575 26.34 -35.25 6.67
CA HIS A 575 27.20 -36.31 7.25
C HIS A 575 26.49 -37.21 8.27
N GLU A 576 25.24 -36.90 8.65
CA GLU A 576 24.58 -37.62 9.75
C GLU A 576 23.32 -38.32 9.29
N SER A 577 23.12 -39.52 9.84
CA SER A 577 22.11 -40.45 9.34
C SER A 577 20.68 -40.07 9.72
N SER A 578 20.44 -39.23 10.73
CA SER A 578 19.08 -38.92 11.22
C SER A 578 18.78 -37.43 11.40
N LYS A 579 19.80 -36.56 11.38
CA LYS A 579 19.61 -35.19 11.84
C LYS A 579 19.02 -34.25 10.80
N VAL A 580 18.06 -33.44 11.23
CA VAL A 580 17.31 -32.51 10.37
C VAL A 580 17.19 -31.15 11.05
N ALA A 581 17.46 -30.07 10.31
CA ALA A 581 17.17 -28.71 10.73
C ALA A 581 15.90 -28.19 10.02
N SER A 582 15.05 -27.47 10.74
CA SER A 582 13.87 -26.81 10.19
C SER A 582 13.73 -25.38 10.70
N CYS A 583 13.24 -24.46 9.87
CA CYS A 583 12.77 -23.14 10.32
C CYS A 583 11.30 -22.93 10.02
N GLY A 584 10.69 -22.05 10.82
CA GLY A 584 9.35 -21.56 10.57
C GLY A 584 9.20 -20.05 10.71
N TRP A 585 8.02 -19.58 10.34
CA TRP A 585 7.61 -18.19 10.54
C TRP A 585 7.35 -17.83 12.01
N ASP A 586 7.42 -18.81 12.93
CA ASP A 586 7.50 -18.59 14.38
C ASP A 586 8.82 -17.96 14.85
N GLY A 587 9.82 -17.84 13.97
CA GLY A 587 11.12 -17.23 14.28
C GLY A 587 12.09 -18.18 14.99
N THR A 588 11.73 -19.45 15.12
CA THR A 588 12.58 -20.50 15.68
C THR A 588 13.22 -21.36 14.60
N ILE A 589 14.36 -21.95 14.94
CA ILE A 589 14.99 -23.02 14.16
C ILE A 589 15.06 -24.23 15.08
N LYS A 590 14.58 -25.38 14.60
CA LYS A 590 14.47 -26.62 15.38
C LYS A 590 15.36 -27.70 14.78
N PHE A 591 16.04 -28.44 15.64
CA PHE A 591 16.98 -29.49 15.26
C PHE A 591 16.49 -30.83 15.80
N TRP A 592 16.37 -31.82 14.92
CA TRP A 592 15.71 -33.10 15.14
C TRP A 592 16.67 -34.26 14.91
N ASP A 593 16.44 -35.39 15.59
CA ASP A 593 17.21 -36.67 15.51
C ASP A 593 16.36 -37.87 15.98
#